data_AF-A0A369THV3-F1
#
_entry.id   AF-A0A369THV3-F1
#
_cell.length_a   1.000
_cell.length_b   1.000
_cell.length_c   1.000
_cell.angle_alpha   90.00
_cell.angle_beta   90.00
_cell.angle_gamma   90.00
#
_symmetry.space_group_name_H-M   'P 1'
#
loop_
_entity.id
_entity.type
_entity.pdbx_description
1 polymer ?
#
loop_
_entity_poly.entity_id
_entity_poly.type
_entity_poly.pdbx_seq_one_letter_code
_entity_poly.pdbx_strand_id
1 'polypeptide(L)'
;MHDAWLRDRLAHRGKAPNLALVVHVGEAFLHCPKALVRAGLWRPETWSERSEVPCLAEAMVAHGRLADTSVPDMQAIIDRDGAMRLH
;
A
#
# COMPACT_ATOMS: atom_id res chain seq x y z
N MET A 1 -24.13 1.86 11.89
CA MET A 1 -22.84 2.57 11.97
C MET A 1 -22.08 2.07 13.20
N HIS A 2 -21.57 0.83 13.19
CA HIS A 2 -20.93 0.20 14.36
C HIS A 2 -19.39 0.24 14.35
N ASP A 3 -18.79 0.80 13.29
CA ASP A 3 -17.35 0.88 13.09
C ASP A 3 -16.75 2.28 13.33
N ALA A 4 -17.60 3.29 13.59
CA ALA A 4 -17.17 4.68 13.69
C ALA A 4 -16.10 4.85 14.78
N TRP A 5 -16.33 4.25 15.95
CA TRP A 5 -15.37 4.26 17.06
C TRP A 5 -13.98 3.69 16.68
N LEU A 6 -13.94 2.68 15.81
CA LEU A 6 -12.67 2.07 15.37
C LEU A 6 -11.96 3.01 14.39
N ARG A 7 -12.70 3.62 13.47
CA ARG A 7 -12.16 4.60 12.53
C ARG A 7 -11.67 5.86 13.26
N ASP A 8 -12.41 6.33 14.26
CA ASP A 8 -12.01 7.48 15.08
C ASP A 8 -10.71 7.20 15.85
N ARG A 9 -10.51 5.97 16.35
CA ARG A 9 -9.25 5.55 16.99
C ARG A 9 -8.06 5.48 16.04
N LEU A 10 -8.32 5.33 14.74
CA LEU A 10 -7.31 5.28 13.68
C LEU A 10 -7.19 6.63 12.96
N ALA A 11 -7.75 7.70 13.52
CA ALA A 11 -7.69 9.02 12.92
C ALA A 11 -6.25 9.50 12.77
N HIS A 12 -5.90 9.93 11.56
CA HIS A 12 -4.65 10.61 11.28
C HIS A 12 -4.96 12.10 11.14
N ARG A 13 -4.22 12.95 11.87
CA ARG A 13 -4.43 14.43 11.87
C ARG A 13 -5.88 14.85 12.12
N GLY A 14 -6.61 14.11 12.96
CA GLY A 14 -7.99 14.42 13.33
C GLY A 14 -9.05 13.98 12.32
N LYS A 15 -8.67 13.29 11.24
CA LYS A 15 -9.58 12.78 10.22
C LYS A 15 -9.66 11.25 10.30
N ALA A 16 -10.86 10.74 10.49
CA ALA A 16 -11.11 9.29 10.47
C ALA A 16 -10.91 8.72 9.05
N PRO A 17 -10.31 7.52 8.90
CA PRO A 17 -10.16 6.88 7.60
C PRO A 17 -11.52 6.44 7.03
N ASN A 18 -11.61 6.35 5.71
CA ASN A 18 -12.82 5.89 5.01
C ASN A 18 -13.09 4.39 5.22
N LEU A 19 -12.04 3.60 5.46
CA LEU A 19 -12.10 2.15 5.63
C LEU A 19 -11.19 1.74 6.80
N ALA A 20 -11.70 0.87 7.66
CA ALA A 20 -10.89 0.13 8.62
C ALA A 20 -11.05 -1.37 8.31
N LEU A 21 -9.92 -2.07 8.20
CA LEU A 21 -9.88 -3.52 8.02
C LEU A 21 -9.41 -4.17 9.32
N VAL A 22 -10.27 -5.00 9.93
CA VAL A 22 -9.90 -5.80 11.11
C VAL A 22 -9.51 -7.19 10.64
N VAL A 23 -8.24 -7.54 10.83
CA VAL A 23 -7.72 -8.87 10.51
C VAL A 23 -7.57 -9.66 11.81
N HIS A 24 -8.42 -10.67 11.99
CA HIS A 24 -8.24 -11.64 13.07
C HIS A 24 -7.45 -12.84 12.52
N VAL A 25 -6.22 -13.01 13.00
CA VAL A 25 -5.38 -14.15 12.63
C VAL A 25 -5.82 -15.35 13.46
N GLY A 26 -6.55 -16.28 12.85
CA GLY A 26 -6.95 -17.53 13.50
C GLY A 26 -5.77 -18.49 13.67
N GLU A 27 -4.99 -18.68 12.60
CA GLU A 27 -3.82 -19.55 12.59
C GLU A 27 -2.73 -18.94 11.70
N ALA A 28 -1.47 -19.18 12.06
CA ALA A 28 -0.32 -18.80 11.27
C ALA A 28 0.61 -20.01 11.12
N PHE A 29 0.89 -20.39 9.88
CA PHE A 29 1.76 -21.52 9.58
C PHE A 29 3.12 -21.01 9.09
N LEU A 30 4.18 -21.68 9.52
CA LEU A 30 5.50 -21.44 8.96
C LEU A 30 5.57 -22.12 7.59
N HIS A 31 5.69 -21.31 6.53
CA HIS A 31 6.22 -21.81 5.27
C HIS A 31 7.71 -22.15 5.44
N CYS A 32 8.30 -22.88 4.48
CA CYS A 32 9.70 -23.30 4.58
C CYS A 32 10.61 -22.11 4.95
N PRO A 33 11.31 -22.13 6.10
CA PRO A 33 12.06 -20.96 6.58
C PRO A 33 13.18 -20.57 5.61
N LYS A 34 13.68 -21.53 4.82
CA LYS A 34 14.66 -21.29 3.77
C LYS A 34 14.14 -20.35 2.68
N ALA A 35 12.83 -20.34 2.40
CA ALA A 35 12.24 -19.44 1.40
C ALA A 35 12.38 -17.98 1.84
N LEU A 36 12.07 -17.67 3.11
CA LEU A 36 12.20 -16.31 3.66
C LEU A 36 13.66 -15.85 3.69
N VAL A 37 14.58 -16.74 4.08
CA VAL A 37 16.03 -16.44 4.08
C VAL A 37 16.55 -16.19 2.67
N ARG A 38 16.17 -17.02 1.69
CA ARG A 38 16.58 -16.86 0.28
C ARG A 38 15.98 -15.63 -0.37
N ALA A 39 14.75 -15.27 0.00
CA ALA A 39 14.08 -14.07 -0.49
C ALA A 39 14.66 -12.77 0.08
N GLY A 40 15.56 -12.85 1.08
CA GLY A 40 16.10 -11.64 1.72
C GLY A 40 15.02 -10.80 2.40
N LEU A 41 13.88 -11.39 2.77
CA LEU A 41 12.70 -10.63 3.17
C LEU A 41 12.99 -9.67 4.34
N TRP A 42 13.86 -10.06 5.28
CA TRP A 42 14.26 -9.23 6.42
C TRP A 42 15.67 -8.65 6.33
N ARG A 43 16.19 -8.48 5.11
CA ARG A 43 17.48 -7.86 4.81
C ARG A 43 17.27 -6.71 3.83
N PRO A 44 16.88 -5.51 4.31
CA PRO A 44 16.59 -4.36 3.44
C PRO A 44 17.70 -4.02 2.45
N GLU A 45 18.96 -4.23 2.83
CA GLU A 45 20.16 -4.09 2.00
C GLU A 45 20.22 -5.03 0.78
N THR A 46 19.36 -6.04 0.72
CA THR A 46 19.24 -6.95 -0.44
C THR A 46 18.05 -6.64 -1.34
N TRP A 47 17.21 -5.68 -0.96
CA TRP A 47 16.07 -5.28 -1.77
C TRP A 47 16.55 -4.43 -2.95
N SER A 48 15.89 -4.55 -4.10
CA SER A 48 16.17 -3.70 -5.25
C SER A 48 16.06 -2.23 -4.90
N GLU A 49 16.93 -1.42 -5.51
CA GLU A 49 16.88 0.03 -5.34
C GLU A 49 15.53 0.55 -5.80
N ARG A 50 15.00 1.59 -5.12
CA ARG A 50 13.66 2.09 -5.44
C ARG A 50 13.55 2.63 -6.87
N SER A 51 14.66 3.08 -7.45
CA SER A 51 14.74 3.50 -8.86
C SER A 51 14.67 2.34 -9.86
N GLU A 52 14.88 1.10 -9.41
CA GLU A 52 14.84 -0.10 -10.27
C GLU A 52 13.47 -0.78 -10.28
N VAL A 53 12.57 -0.41 -9.38
CA VAL A 53 11.20 -0.92 -9.32
C VAL A 53 10.20 0.14 -9.80
N PRO A 54 9.10 -0.25 -10.46
CA PRO A 54 8.11 0.71 -10.91
C PRO A 54 7.51 1.52 -9.76
N CYS A 55 7.28 2.80 -10.00
CA CYS A 55 6.48 3.61 -9.09
C CYS A 55 5.01 3.15 -9.12
N LEU A 56 4.21 3.61 -8.15
CA LEU A 56 2.80 3.25 -8.08
C LEU A 56 2.03 3.66 -9.35
N ALA A 57 2.33 4.83 -9.92
CA ALA A 57 1.69 5.30 -11.15
C ALA A 57 1.98 4.38 -12.34
N GLU A 58 3.23 3.96 -12.53
CA GLU A 58 3.64 3.02 -13.57
C GLU A 58 2.92 1.67 -13.41
N ALA A 59 2.90 1.13 -12.19
CA ALA A 59 2.22 -0.13 -11.88
C ALA A 59 0.71 -0.04 -12.15
N MET A 60 0.05 1.05 -11.78
CA MET A 60 -1.39 1.25 -11.98
C MET A 60 -1.75 1.37 -13.46
N VAL A 61 -1.00 2.15 -14.24
CA VAL A 61 -1.23 2.29 -15.69
C VAL A 61 -1.04 0.94 -16.40
N ALA A 62 0.06 0.24 -16.08
CA ALA A 62 0.38 -1.04 -16.70
C ALA A 62 -0.62 -2.15 -16.33
N HIS A 63 -0.89 -2.36 -15.04
CA HIS A 63 -1.78 -3.44 -14.59
C HIS A 63 -3.26 -3.12 -14.80
N GLY A 64 -3.66 -1.85 -14.70
CA GLY A 64 -5.03 -1.39 -14.95
C GLY A 64 -5.37 -1.27 -16.43
N ARG A 65 -4.37 -1.38 -17.33
CA ARG A 65 -4.52 -1.20 -18.79
C ARG A 65 -5.22 0.12 -19.13
N LEU A 66 -4.81 1.19 -18.46
CA LEU A 66 -5.45 2.50 -18.57
C LEU A 66 -4.95 3.21 -19.83
N ALA A 67 -5.61 2.95 -20.97
CA ALA A 67 -5.20 3.47 -22.27
C ALA A 67 -5.22 5.01 -22.34
N ASP A 68 -6.14 5.64 -21.61
CA ASP A 68 -6.37 7.09 -21.65
C ASP A 68 -5.71 7.84 -20.49
N THR A 69 -4.84 7.19 -19.70
CA THR A 69 -4.18 7.84 -18.55
C THR A 69 -2.69 7.64 -18.63
N SER A 70 -1.95 8.74 -18.81
CA SER A 70 -0.50 8.70 -18.80
C SER A 70 0.04 8.50 -17.37
N VAL A 71 1.28 8.00 -17.26
CA VAL A 71 1.96 7.86 -15.96
C VAL A 71 2.06 9.20 -15.21
N PRO A 72 2.45 10.33 -15.86
CA PRO A 72 2.44 11.63 -15.19
C PRO A 72 1.05 12.06 -14.67
N ASP A 73 -0.01 11.83 -15.45
CA ASP A 73 -1.37 12.16 -15.02
C ASP A 73 -1.80 11.31 -13.82
N MET A 74 -1.46 10.02 -13.84
CA MET A 74 -1.70 9.11 -12.72
C MET A 74 -0.91 9.53 -11.47
N GLN A 75 0.36 9.95 -11.63
CA GLN A 75 1.16 10.45 -10.52
C GLN A 75 0.52 11.70 -9.90
N ALA A 76 0.02 12.63 -10.71
CA ALA A 76 -0.69 13.82 -10.23
C ALA A 76 -2.01 13.47 -9.50
N ILE A 77 -2.70 12.41 -9.90
CA ILE A 77 -3.87 11.88 -9.17
C ILE A 77 -3.42 11.34 -7.80
N ILE A 78 -2.38 10.51 -7.77
CA ILE A 78 -1.85 9.91 -6.53
C ILE A 78 -1.40 11.00 -5.54
N ASP A 79 -0.66 12.00 -6.00
CA ASP A 79 -0.14 13.07 -5.13
C ASP A 79 -1.29 13.91 -4.56
N ARG A 80 -2.29 14.24 -5.38
CA ARG A 80 -3.51 14.93 -4.94
C ARG A 80 -4.29 14.12 -3.91
N ASP A 81 -4.46 12.82 -4.15
CA ASP A 81 -5.15 11.93 -3.23
C ASP A 81 -4.38 11.82 -1.91
N GLY A 82 -3.05 11.78 -1.96
CA GLY A 82 -2.20 11.89 -0.78
C GLY A 82 -2.46 13.17 0.01
N ALA A 83 -2.45 14.31 -0.68
CA ALA A 83 -2.68 15.61 -0.04
C ALA A 83 -4.10 15.79 0.53
N MET A 84 -5.12 15.26 -0.15
CA MET A 84 -6.53 15.55 0.15
C MET A 84 -7.23 14.46 0.96
N ARG A 85 -6.77 13.21 0.88
CA ARG A 85 -7.44 12.04 1.48
C ARG A 85 -6.64 11.45 2.64
N LEU A 86 -5.31 11.55 2.61
CA LEU A 86 -4.43 11.05 3.68
C LEU A 86 -4.02 12.14 4.70
N HIS A 87 -4.34 13.41 4.45
CA HIS A 87 -4.12 14.54 5.37
C HIS A 87 -5.41 15.24 5.77
#